data_AF-A0A2T0QYV9-F1
#
_entry.id   AF-A0A2T0QYV9-F1
#
_cell.length_a   1.000
_cell.length_b   1.000
_cell.length_c   1.000
_cell.angle_alpha   90.00
_cell.angle_beta   90.00
_cell.angle_gamma   90.00
#
_symmetry.space_group_name_H-M   'P 1'
#
loop_
_entity.id
_entity.type
_entity.pdbx_description
1 polymer ?
#
loop_
_entity_poly.entity_id
_entity_poly.type
_entity_poly.pdbx_seq_one_letter_code
_entity_poly.pdbx_strand_id
1 'polypeptide(L)'
;MVTDAPGKPVLWTPRHVLVTASAQAEPHGRAILDRLAAAGVDDVRLLSGDRLPPLRGEDERATYARAKRTLAVVTSAASKRRPTPIPPSADFSFPLAEGCPGHCQYCYLAGSLSGPPITRVYADLPRVLAGLDEVVGTGAVTSGTAARGHEGTTFEASCYTDPLALEHVTGSLAATITHFGTHEWAGPVQLRFTTKYDDVEPLLDLPHHGRTRVRASVNVTDVERFEGGTARVAARLRALGRLARAGYPVGLTIAPIMPVVDWRGQYAGLLEAAAAELPAEADLTVECITHRFTPKSKEVQLGWYPRTKLDLDESTRTRKHGRFGAVKHVYDKDTMRELRGWFETAVADRLPAARYLYWT
;
A
#
# COMPACT_ATOMS: atom_id res chain seq x y z
N MET A 1 -20.29 -18.50 18.31
CA MET A 1 -18.97 -17.83 18.37
C MET A 1 -17.93 -18.85 17.97
N VAL A 2 -17.57 -18.91 16.69
CA VAL A 2 -16.45 -19.74 16.22
C VAL A 2 -15.22 -18.87 16.39
N THR A 3 -14.53 -19.05 17.51
CA THR A 3 -13.19 -18.52 17.74
C THR A 3 -12.23 -19.35 16.89
N ASP A 4 -12.18 -19.06 15.60
CA ASP A 4 -11.10 -19.58 14.76
C ASP A 4 -9.83 -18.86 15.20
N ALA A 5 -8.86 -19.63 15.72
CA ALA A 5 -7.51 -19.11 15.94
C ALA A 5 -7.05 -18.44 14.65
N PRO A 6 -6.40 -17.25 14.72
CA PRO A 6 -5.97 -16.57 13.51
C PRO A 6 -5.10 -17.54 12.69
N GLY A 7 -5.57 -17.87 11.48
CA GLY A 7 -4.78 -18.66 10.54
C GLY A 7 -3.41 -18.01 10.32
N LYS A 8 -2.41 -18.79 9.92
CA LYS A 8 -1.08 -18.26 9.62
C LYS A 8 -1.21 -17.07 8.64
N PRO A 9 -0.60 -15.92 8.95
CA PRO A 9 -0.72 -14.75 8.09
C PRO A 9 -0.10 -15.02 6.72
N VAL A 10 -0.55 -14.29 5.72
CA VAL A 10 0.04 -14.38 4.38
C VAL A 10 1.39 -13.67 4.39
N LEU A 11 2.45 -14.42 4.11
CA LEU A 11 3.81 -13.91 3.99
C LEU A 11 4.33 -14.10 2.57
N TRP A 12 5.15 -13.15 2.12
CA TRP A 12 5.92 -13.29 0.89
C TRP A 12 7.40 -13.40 1.20
N THR A 13 7.99 -14.56 0.94
CA THR A 13 9.44 -14.76 1.05
C THR A 13 10.07 -14.76 -0.34
N PRO A 14 11.05 -13.89 -0.64
CA PRO A 14 11.69 -13.87 -1.95
C PRO A 14 12.47 -15.16 -2.19
N ARG A 15 12.51 -15.60 -3.45
CA ARG A 15 13.30 -16.76 -3.86
C ARG A 15 14.71 -16.39 -4.33
N HIS A 16 14.89 -15.15 -4.77
CA HIS A 16 16.16 -14.63 -5.27
C HIS A 16 16.42 -13.27 -4.63
N VAL A 17 17.61 -13.06 -4.08
CA VAL A 17 18.00 -11.78 -3.50
C VAL A 17 19.23 -11.24 -4.20
N LEU A 18 19.17 -9.98 -4.60
CA LEU A 18 20.29 -9.21 -5.13
C LEU A 18 20.64 -8.12 -4.13
N VAL A 19 21.90 -8.03 -3.71
CA VAL A 19 22.33 -7.01 -2.73
C VAL A 19 23.43 -6.17 -3.36
N THR A 20 23.21 -4.86 -3.48
CA THR A 20 24.22 -3.98 -4.08
C THR A 20 25.39 -3.72 -3.15
N ALA A 21 26.53 -3.30 -3.70
CA ALA A 21 27.73 -3.01 -2.90
C ALA A 21 27.47 -1.94 -1.84
N SER A 22 26.82 -0.83 -2.19
CA SER A 22 26.52 0.23 -1.22
C SER A 22 25.53 -0.24 -0.15
N ALA A 23 24.57 -1.11 -0.51
CA ALA A 23 23.62 -1.65 0.46
C ALA A 23 24.28 -2.56 1.51
N GLN A 24 25.33 -3.30 1.14
CA GLN A 24 26.10 -4.15 2.07
C GLN A 24 26.83 -3.33 3.16
N ALA A 25 27.16 -2.07 2.85
CA ALA A 25 27.84 -1.17 3.77
C ALA A 25 26.89 -0.55 4.81
N GLU A 26 25.59 -0.49 4.53
CA GLU A 26 24.61 0.11 5.42
C GLU A 26 24.26 -0.82 6.59
N PRO A 27 24.19 -0.32 7.84
CA PRO A 27 23.76 -1.11 8.99
C PRO A 27 22.38 -1.74 8.81
N HIS A 28 21.42 -0.98 8.26
CA HIS A 28 20.08 -1.51 7.99
C HIS A 28 20.09 -2.53 6.84
N GLY A 29 20.98 -2.38 5.85
CA GLY A 29 21.20 -3.39 4.81
C GLY A 29 21.69 -4.73 5.37
N ARG A 30 22.59 -4.71 6.36
CA ARG A 30 23.03 -5.93 7.08
C ARG A 30 21.88 -6.53 7.88
N ALA A 31 21.09 -5.70 8.56
CA ALA A 31 19.92 -6.17 9.30
C ALA A 31 18.83 -6.77 8.40
N ILE A 32 18.70 -6.33 7.14
CA ILE A 32 17.85 -6.96 6.13
C ILE A 32 18.40 -8.35 5.77
N LEU A 33 19.72 -8.49 5.58
CA LEU A 33 20.35 -9.78 5.29
C LEU A 33 20.13 -10.80 6.41
N ASP A 34 20.27 -10.39 7.67
CA ASP A 34 20.04 -11.26 8.83
C ASP A 34 18.58 -11.75 8.88
N ARG A 35 17.62 -10.87 8.58
CA ARG A 35 16.19 -11.24 8.50
C ARG A 35 15.90 -12.17 7.34
N LEU A 36 16.51 -11.95 6.17
CA LEU A 36 16.39 -12.85 5.02
C LEU A 36 16.94 -14.25 5.33
N ALA A 37 18.09 -14.33 6.00
CA ALA A 37 18.64 -15.60 6.46
C ALA A 37 17.72 -16.28 7.48
N ALA A 38 17.17 -15.55 8.45
CA ALA A 38 16.20 -16.07 9.41
C ALA A 38 14.89 -16.55 8.74
N ALA A 39 14.51 -15.95 7.61
CA ALA A 39 13.38 -16.38 6.80
C ALA A 39 13.70 -17.57 5.86
N GLY A 40 14.91 -18.14 5.93
CA GLY A 40 15.33 -19.30 5.13
C GLY A 40 15.64 -18.96 3.66
N VAL A 41 16.06 -17.72 3.37
CA VAL A 41 16.42 -17.31 2.01
C VAL A 41 17.90 -17.60 1.75
N ASP A 42 18.16 -18.66 0.99
CA ASP A 42 19.53 -19.12 0.72
C ASP A 42 20.14 -18.57 -0.58
N ASP A 43 19.31 -18.17 -1.56
CA ASP A 43 19.78 -17.63 -2.84
C ASP A 43 19.99 -16.12 -2.76
N VAL A 44 21.12 -15.74 -2.15
CA VAL A 44 21.55 -14.35 -1.98
C VAL A 44 22.81 -14.09 -2.81
N ARG A 45 22.71 -13.16 -3.76
CA ARG A 45 23.84 -12.70 -4.56
C ARG A 45 24.29 -11.31 -4.13
N LEU A 46 25.47 -11.25 -3.52
CA LEU A 46 26.18 -10.00 -3.25
C LEU A 46 26.82 -9.50 -4.55
N LEU A 47 26.54 -8.25 -4.91
CA LEU A 47 27.06 -7.60 -6.11
C LEU A 47 28.30 -6.76 -5.77
N SER A 48 29.21 -6.62 -6.73
CA SER A 48 30.40 -5.77 -6.61
C SER A 48 30.13 -4.29 -6.90
N GLY A 49 28.90 -3.92 -7.29
CA GLY A 49 28.50 -2.54 -7.54
C GLY A 49 26.99 -2.33 -7.39
N ASP A 50 26.52 -1.13 -7.73
CA ASP A 50 25.12 -0.70 -7.50
C ASP A 50 24.19 -0.89 -8.69
N ARG A 51 24.69 -1.41 -9.80
CA ARG A 51 23.86 -1.71 -10.97
C ARG A 51 23.26 -3.11 -10.84
N LEU A 52 21.94 -3.18 -10.77
CA LEU A 52 21.22 -4.46 -10.82
C LEU A 52 21.41 -5.12 -12.20
N PRO A 53 21.69 -6.45 -12.25
CA PRO A 53 21.73 -7.19 -13.50
C PRO A 53 20.36 -7.15 -14.20
N PRO A 54 20.33 -7.21 -15.55
CA PRO A 54 19.07 -7.29 -16.27
C PRO A 54 18.33 -8.57 -15.88
N LEU A 55 17.02 -8.44 -15.65
CA LEU A 55 16.14 -9.57 -15.40
C LEU A 55 15.32 -9.85 -16.65
N ARG A 56 15.57 -10.98 -17.30
CA ARG A 56 14.80 -11.45 -18.45
C ARG A 56 14.46 -12.93 -18.27
N GLY A 57 13.25 -13.28 -18.68
CA GLY A 57 12.81 -14.65 -18.94
C GLY A 57 12.65 -14.88 -20.44
N GLU A 58 12.10 -16.02 -20.81
CA GLU A 58 11.82 -16.40 -22.21
C GLU A 58 10.81 -15.47 -22.87
N ASP A 59 9.81 -15.01 -22.11
CA ASP A 59 8.80 -14.03 -22.51
C ASP A 59 8.54 -13.00 -21.39
N GLU A 60 7.59 -12.09 -21.61
CA GLU A 60 7.20 -11.07 -20.62
C GLU A 60 6.63 -11.68 -19.34
N ARG A 61 5.89 -12.80 -19.47
CA ARG A 61 5.23 -13.46 -18.34
C ARG A 61 6.25 -14.18 -17.45
N ALA A 62 7.24 -14.85 -18.04
CA ALA A 62 8.36 -15.46 -17.35
C ALA A 62 9.24 -14.39 -16.69
N THR A 63 9.48 -13.26 -17.38
CA THR A 63 10.17 -12.10 -16.82
C THR A 63 9.43 -11.56 -15.59
N TYR A 64 8.12 -11.38 -15.69
CA TYR A 64 7.25 -10.93 -14.61
C TYR A 64 7.24 -11.90 -13.41
N ALA A 65 7.04 -13.20 -13.67
CA ALA A 65 7.02 -14.23 -12.63
C ALA A 65 8.36 -14.31 -11.88
N ARG A 66 9.48 -14.16 -12.61
CA ARG A 66 10.81 -14.06 -11.99
C ARG A 66 10.93 -12.79 -11.15
N ALA A 67 10.51 -11.63 -11.67
CA ALA A 67 10.59 -10.36 -10.96
C ALA A 67 9.82 -10.37 -9.63
N LYS A 68 8.63 -10.97 -9.61
CA LYS A 68 7.78 -11.10 -8.41
C LYS A 68 8.31 -12.05 -7.35
N ARG A 69 9.39 -12.78 -7.64
CA ARG A 69 10.11 -13.66 -6.70
C ARG A 69 11.50 -13.13 -6.38
N THR A 70 11.87 -11.96 -6.91
CA THR A 70 13.18 -11.34 -6.69
C THR A 70 13.04 -10.12 -5.78
N LEU A 71 13.85 -10.09 -4.73
CA LEU A 71 14.09 -8.91 -3.91
C LEU A 71 15.44 -8.29 -4.30
N ALA A 72 15.51 -6.97 -4.37
CA ALA A 72 16.76 -6.24 -4.48
C ALA A 72 16.95 -5.34 -3.27
N VAL A 73 18.02 -5.55 -2.52
CA VAL A 73 18.45 -4.67 -1.43
C VAL A 73 19.41 -3.64 -2.02
N VAL A 74 18.98 -2.39 -2.06
CA VAL A 74 19.67 -1.27 -2.72
C VAL A 74 19.73 -0.06 -1.80
N THR A 75 20.52 0.96 -2.14
CA THR A 75 20.38 2.29 -1.53
C THR A 75 19.44 3.17 -2.36
N SER A 76 18.65 3.99 -1.69
CA SER A 76 17.76 4.96 -2.33
C SER A 76 18.54 5.97 -3.18
N ALA A 77 17.96 6.38 -4.33
CA ALA A 77 18.50 7.49 -5.10
C ALA A 77 18.28 8.81 -4.34
N ALA A 78 19.19 9.78 -4.48
CA ALA A 78 19.09 11.07 -3.76
C ALA A 78 17.75 11.78 -3.99
N SER A 79 17.19 11.71 -5.20
CA SER A 79 15.88 12.29 -5.52
C SER A 79 14.70 11.63 -4.80
N LYS A 80 14.85 10.39 -4.33
CA LYS A 80 13.82 9.63 -3.59
C LYS A 80 13.85 9.90 -2.08
N ARG A 81 14.90 10.57 -1.58
CA ARG A 81 15.05 10.94 -0.15
C ARG A 81 14.30 12.21 0.22
N ARG A 82 13.84 12.98 -0.78
CA ARG A 82 12.99 14.15 -0.56
C ARG A 82 11.51 13.74 -0.67
N PRO A 83 10.68 14.04 0.35
CA PRO A 83 9.25 13.77 0.28
C PRO A 83 8.60 14.53 -0.89
N THR A 84 7.63 13.89 -1.54
CA THR A 84 6.92 14.48 -2.70
C THR A 84 5.43 14.64 -2.42
N PRO A 85 4.78 15.74 -2.83
CA PRO A 85 3.36 15.93 -2.61
C PRO A 85 2.48 14.79 -3.15
N ILE A 86 1.50 14.32 -2.38
CA ILE A 86 0.64 13.17 -2.75
C ILE A 86 -0.86 13.33 -2.44
N PRO A 87 -1.52 14.39 -2.93
CA PRO A 87 -2.95 14.54 -2.76
C PRO A 87 -3.74 13.42 -3.48
N PRO A 88 -4.89 13.00 -2.95
CA PRO A 88 -5.53 13.45 -1.71
C PRO A 88 -5.13 12.64 -0.46
N SER A 89 -4.20 11.68 -0.59
CA SER A 89 -3.89 10.69 0.46
C SER A 89 -3.26 11.37 1.69
N ALA A 90 -2.14 12.05 1.47
CA ALA A 90 -1.33 12.69 2.51
C ALA A 90 -0.71 13.97 1.94
N ASP A 91 -0.10 14.78 2.81
CA ASP A 91 0.69 15.93 2.38
C ASP A 91 1.84 15.48 1.48
N PHE A 92 2.61 14.48 1.94
CA PHE A 92 3.78 13.98 1.22
C PHE A 92 3.83 12.46 1.19
N SER A 93 4.52 11.89 0.20
CA SER A 93 4.92 10.49 0.16
C SER A 93 6.43 10.36 0.28
N PHE A 94 6.89 9.28 0.90
CA PHE A 94 8.29 8.88 0.94
C PHE A 94 8.38 7.36 0.77
N PRO A 95 9.49 6.81 0.24
CA PRO A 95 9.49 5.41 -0.14
C PRO A 95 10.30 4.56 0.85
N LEU A 96 9.68 3.51 1.39
CA LEU A 96 10.38 2.44 2.13
C LEU A 96 10.92 1.35 1.21
N ALA A 97 10.22 1.15 0.10
CA ALA A 97 10.53 0.22 -0.96
C ALA A 97 9.84 0.69 -2.26
N GLU A 98 10.21 0.07 -3.38
CA GLU A 98 9.58 0.27 -4.69
C GLU A 98 9.29 -1.10 -5.34
N GLY A 99 8.07 -1.28 -5.81
CA GLY A 99 7.54 -2.59 -6.20
C GLY A 99 6.79 -3.26 -5.06
N CYS A 100 6.00 -4.28 -5.40
CA CYS A 100 5.16 -5.02 -4.46
C CYS A 100 5.18 -6.50 -4.82
N PRO A 101 5.21 -7.42 -3.85
CA PRO A 101 5.14 -8.86 -4.13
C PRO A 101 3.75 -9.35 -4.58
N GLY A 102 2.69 -8.59 -4.31
CA GLY A 102 1.33 -8.97 -4.68
C GLY A 102 1.09 -9.03 -6.19
N HIS A 103 0.11 -9.84 -6.58
CA HIS A 103 -0.33 -10.10 -7.96
C HIS A 103 -1.73 -9.53 -8.22
N CYS A 104 -2.01 -8.32 -7.72
CA CYS A 104 -3.25 -7.61 -8.04
C CYS A 104 -3.30 -7.31 -9.54
N GLN A 105 -4.29 -7.88 -10.25
CA GLN A 105 -4.39 -7.76 -11.71
C GLN A 105 -4.72 -6.32 -12.16
N TYR A 106 -5.36 -5.54 -11.29
CA TYR A 106 -5.71 -4.13 -11.52
C TYR A 106 -4.62 -3.14 -11.05
N CYS A 107 -3.45 -3.61 -10.60
CA CYS A 107 -2.46 -2.76 -9.94
C CYS A 107 -2.00 -1.60 -10.83
N TYR A 108 -2.15 -0.36 -10.35
CA TYR A 108 -1.75 0.82 -11.12
C TYR A 108 -0.23 0.91 -11.32
N LEU A 109 0.57 0.26 -10.45
CA LEU A 109 2.03 0.22 -10.58
C LEU A 109 2.49 -0.46 -11.88
N ALA A 110 1.64 -1.28 -12.50
CA ALA A 110 1.92 -1.92 -13.78
C ALA A 110 2.29 -0.91 -14.88
N GLY A 111 1.73 0.29 -14.85
CA GLY A 111 2.06 1.37 -15.79
C GLY A 111 3.00 2.45 -15.24
N SER A 112 3.40 2.35 -13.97
CA SER A 112 4.15 3.41 -13.28
C SER A 112 5.62 3.06 -13.02
N LEU A 113 5.99 1.77 -13.06
CA LEU A 113 7.35 1.31 -12.84
C LEU A 113 8.02 0.98 -14.18
N SER A 114 9.30 1.30 -14.30
CA SER A 114 10.09 0.98 -15.49
C SER A 114 10.75 -0.40 -15.38
N GLY A 115 10.72 -1.15 -16.48
CA GLY A 115 11.31 -2.48 -16.56
C GLY A 115 10.58 -3.55 -15.73
N PRO A 116 11.22 -4.71 -15.49
CA PRO A 116 10.64 -5.79 -14.69
C PRO A 116 10.31 -5.32 -13.27
N PRO A 117 9.13 -5.66 -12.73
CA PRO A 117 8.65 -5.15 -11.43
C PRO A 117 9.28 -5.89 -10.24
N ILE A 118 10.61 -5.81 -10.14
CA ILE A 118 11.39 -6.32 -8.99
C ILE A 118 11.04 -5.47 -7.77
N THR A 119 10.83 -6.11 -6.62
CA THR A 119 10.70 -5.41 -5.34
C THR A 119 12.08 -4.93 -4.89
N ARG A 120 12.24 -3.63 -4.71
CA ARG A 120 13.47 -2.97 -4.24
C ARG A 120 13.25 -2.42 -2.84
N VAL A 121 14.06 -2.84 -1.89
CA VAL A 121 14.04 -2.33 -0.50
C VAL A 121 15.28 -1.48 -0.25
N TYR A 122 15.14 -0.45 0.60
CA TYR A 122 16.20 0.51 0.82
C TYR A 122 16.99 0.20 2.09
N ALA A 123 18.28 -0.07 1.92
CA ALA A 123 19.24 -0.33 2.97
C ALA A 123 19.63 0.95 3.75
N ASP A 124 19.34 2.13 3.21
CA ASP A 124 19.69 3.41 3.78
C ASP A 124 18.50 4.13 4.43
N LEU A 125 17.66 3.36 5.12
CA LEU A 125 16.45 3.85 5.79
C LEU A 125 16.67 5.10 6.65
N PRO A 126 17.75 5.22 7.48
CA PRO A 126 17.98 6.44 8.26
C PRO A 126 18.11 7.71 7.39
N ARG A 127 18.68 7.60 6.18
CA ARG A 127 18.80 8.73 5.26
C ARG A 127 17.47 9.11 4.60
N VAL A 128 16.58 8.13 4.39
CA VAL A 128 15.23 8.39 3.91
C VAL A 128 14.41 9.11 4.99
N LEU A 129 14.48 8.62 6.23
CA LEU A 129 13.73 9.20 7.36
C LEU A 129 14.22 10.61 7.72
N ALA A 130 15.53 10.87 7.68
CA ALA A 130 16.08 12.19 7.93
C ALA A 130 15.58 13.28 6.95
N GLY A 131 15.19 12.89 5.73
CA GLY A 131 14.64 13.82 4.74
C GLY A 131 13.21 14.30 5.06
N LEU A 132 12.54 13.69 6.04
CA LEU A 132 11.14 14.01 6.39
C LEU A 132 11.03 15.32 7.18
N ASP A 133 12.02 15.66 8.00
CA ASP A 133 12.04 16.87 8.82
C ASP A 133 11.95 18.15 7.97
N GLU A 134 12.49 18.13 6.74
CA GLU A 134 12.55 19.29 5.85
C GLU A 134 11.17 19.88 5.48
N VAL A 135 10.10 19.07 5.56
CA VAL A 135 8.77 19.46 5.06
C VAL A 135 7.70 19.56 6.14
N VAL A 136 8.06 19.34 7.41
CA VAL A 136 7.11 19.44 8.53
C VAL A 136 6.53 20.85 8.62
N GLY A 137 5.20 20.96 8.68
CA GLY A 137 4.46 22.21 8.70
C GLY A 137 4.18 22.84 7.32
N THR A 138 4.63 22.21 6.22
CA THR A 138 4.50 22.77 4.85
C THR A 138 3.44 22.08 3.99
N GLY A 139 2.66 21.18 4.59
CA GLY A 139 1.61 20.42 3.91
C GLY A 139 0.41 21.26 3.44
N ALA A 140 -0.43 20.68 2.58
CA ALA A 140 -1.61 21.34 1.99
C ALA A 140 -2.85 20.44 1.88
N VAL A 141 -2.74 19.16 2.26
CA VAL A 141 -3.82 18.16 2.28
C VAL A 141 -4.43 18.05 3.67
N THR A 142 -3.58 18.06 4.71
CA THR A 142 -4.03 18.05 6.12
C THR A 142 -3.59 19.30 6.84
N SER A 143 -2.29 19.57 6.84
CA SER A 143 -1.69 20.76 7.46
C SER A 143 -2.38 22.03 6.96
N GLY A 144 -2.79 22.91 7.89
CA GLY A 144 -3.43 24.19 7.56
C GLY A 144 -4.91 24.11 7.14
N THR A 145 -5.56 22.95 7.23
CA THR A 145 -7.01 22.81 6.96
C THR A 145 -7.82 22.74 8.26
N ALA A 146 -9.04 23.30 8.27
CA ALA A 146 -9.92 23.23 9.44
C ALA A 146 -10.41 21.79 9.74
N ALA A 147 -10.57 20.95 8.70
CA ALA A 147 -11.14 19.61 8.83
C ALA A 147 -10.13 18.55 9.27
N ARG A 148 -8.84 18.71 8.93
CA ARG A 148 -7.80 17.70 9.16
C ARG A 148 -6.51 18.26 9.76
N GLY A 149 -6.48 19.53 10.14
CA GLY A 149 -5.28 20.18 10.69
C GLY A 149 -4.75 19.52 11.97
N HIS A 150 -5.61 18.84 12.74
CA HIS A 150 -5.23 18.07 13.92
C HIS A 150 -4.35 16.85 13.60
N GLU A 151 -4.33 16.37 12.35
CA GLU A 151 -3.46 15.28 11.90
C GLU A 151 -2.00 15.75 11.70
N GLY A 152 -1.77 17.07 11.66
CA GLY A 152 -0.45 17.64 11.37
C GLY A 152 0.01 17.35 9.94
N THR A 153 1.33 17.32 9.73
CA THR A 153 1.92 16.97 8.44
C THR A 153 1.86 15.47 8.21
N THR A 154 1.14 15.05 7.19
CA THR A 154 0.89 13.63 6.91
C THR A 154 1.85 13.05 5.87
N PHE A 155 2.32 11.83 6.12
CA PHE A 155 3.28 11.13 5.25
C PHE A 155 2.78 9.73 4.84
N GLU A 156 2.72 9.48 3.54
CA GLU A 156 2.31 8.21 2.93
C GLU A 156 3.52 7.31 2.62
N ALA A 157 3.55 6.10 3.20
CA ALA A 157 4.64 5.13 3.02
C ALA A 157 4.31 3.97 2.07
N SER A 158 3.10 3.93 1.48
CA SER A 158 2.63 2.81 0.64
C SER A 158 2.34 3.15 -0.83
N CYS A 159 2.83 4.30 -1.34
CA CYS A 159 2.57 4.73 -2.73
C CYS A 159 3.15 3.80 -3.80
N TYR A 160 4.26 3.13 -3.52
CA TYR A 160 4.97 2.32 -4.52
C TYR A 160 5.28 0.92 -4.01
N THR A 161 4.74 0.54 -2.87
CA THR A 161 4.98 -0.76 -2.24
C THR A 161 3.85 -1.10 -1.26
N ASP A 162 3.81 -2.35 -0.81
CA ASP A 162 3.04 -2.74 0.37
C ASP A 162 4.05 -2.96 1.51
N PRO A 163 4.16 -2.03 2.47
CA PRO A 163 5.25 -2.08 3.45
C PRO A 163 5.10 -3.24 4.43
N LEU A 164 3.87 -3.66 4.76
CA LEU A 164 3.64 -4.79 5.66
C LEU A 164 4.04 -6.11 5.01
N ALA A 165 3.83 -6.27 3.70
CA ALA A 165 4.25 -7.45 2.95
C ALA A 165 5.76 -7.75 3.08
N LEU A 166 6.56 -6.71 3.31
CA LEU A 166 8.02 -6.76 3.36
C LEU A 166 8.56 -6.70 4.78
N GLU A 167 7.71 -6.50 5.79
CA GLU A 167 8.16 -6.17 7.14
C GLU A 167 8.97 -7.32 7.75
N HIS A 168 8.49 -8.56 7.67
CA HIS A 168 9.18 -9.73 8.22
C HIS A 168 10.59 -9.96 7.65
N VAL A 169 10.88 -9.48 6.43
CA VAL A 169 12.22 -9.58 5.81
C VAL A 169 13.02 -8.27 5.85
N THR A 170 12.44 -7.16 6.32
CA THR A 170 13.13 -5.86 6.31
C THR A 170 13.24 -5.18 7.66
N GLY A 171 12.22 -5.24 8.51
CA GLY A 171 12.12 -4.42 9.71
C GLY A 171 11.92 -2.92 9.43
N SER A 172 11.72 -2.54 8.16
CA SER A 172 11.70 -1.13 7.76
C SER A 172 10.44 -0.41 8.24
N LEU A 173 9.29 -1.09 8.26
CA LEU A 173 8.03 -0.50 8.70
C LEU A 173 8.04 -0.31 10.22
N ALA A 174 8.48 -1.30 11.01
CA ALA A 174 8.58 -1.14 12.46
C ALA A 174 9.54 -0.02 12.87
N ALA A 175 10.70 0.07 12.21
CA ALA A 175 11.65 1.16 12.44
C ALA A 175 11.05 2.54 12.09
N THR A 176 10.27 2.61 11.00
CA THR A 176 9.59 3.85 10.58
C THR A 176 8.48 4.25 11.55
N ILE A 177 7.64 3.31 11.99
CA ILE A 177 6.58 3.55 12.98
C ILE A 177 7.18 4.06 14.29
N THR A 178 8.23 3.40 14.77
CA THR A 178 8.97 3.82 15.97
C THR A 178 9.52 5.22 15.79
N HIS A 179 10.17 5.51 14.66
CA HIS A 179 10.68 6.86 14.38
C HIS A 179 9.57 7.92 14.42
N PHE A 180 8.43 7.71 13.77
CA PHE A 180 7.30 8.66 13.86
C PHE A 180 6.78 8.85 15.28
N GLY A 181 6.70 7.76 16.05
CA GLY A 181 6.23 7.80 17.43
C GLY A 181 7.17 8.52 18.39
N THR A 182 8.48 8.30 18.27
CA THR A 182 9.46 8.71 19.30
C THR A 182 10.41 9.83 18.88
N HIS A 183 10.52 10.16 17.59
CA HIS A 183 11.37 11.26 17.11
C HIS A 183 10.83 12.62 17.55
N GLU A 184 11.75 13.56 17.79
CA GLU A 184 11.44 14.95 18.12
C GLU A 184 11.21 15.75 16.84
N TRP A 185 9.94 15.84 16.44
CA TRP A 185 9.53 16.58 15.24
C TRP A 185 9.38 18.08 15.52
N ALA A 186 9.66 18.92 14.51
CA ALA A 186 9.44 20.36 14.57
C ALA A 186 7.95 20.78 14.70
N GLY A 187 7.02 19.83 14.51
CA GLY A 187 5.58 20.04 14.60
C GLY A 187 4.82 18.71 14.60
N PRO A 188 3.47 18.73 14.69
CA PRO A 188 2.67 17.50 14.66
C PRO A 188 2.82 16.79 13.31
N VAL A 189 3.01 15.47 13.35
CA VAL A 189 3.12 14.62 12.17
C VAL A 189 2.26 13.37 12.31
N GLN A 190 1.90 12.78 11.16
CA GLN A 190 1.24 11.49 11.14
C GLN A 190 1.72 10.64 9.96
N LEU A 191 2.24 9.46 10.26
CA LEU A 191 2.51 8.40 9.29
C LEU A 191 1.20 7.75 8.86
N ARG A 192 1.10 7.36 7.60
CA ARG A 192 0.02 6.50 7.12
C ARG A 192 0.49 5.56 6.02
N PHE A 193 -0.09 4.37 6.01
CA PHE A 193 0.14 3.36 4.97
C PHE A 193 -1.10 2.49 4.80
N THR A 194 -1.27 1.93 3.61
CA THR A 194 -2.31 0.96 3.29
C THR A 194 -1.65 -0.37 2.95
N THR A 195 -2.25 -1.48 3.40
CA THR A 195 -1.78 -2.84 3.12
C THR A 195 -2.90 -3.77 2.68
N LYS A 196 -2.53 -4.86 1.99
CA LYS A 196 -3.37 -6.05 1.74
C LYS A 196 -2.88 -7.31 2.49
N TYR A 197 -1.99 -7.16 3.45
CA TYR A 197 -1.42 -8.26 4.26
C TYR A 197 -1.92 -8.17 5.70
N ASP A 198 -1.77 -9.26 6.45
CA ASP A 198 -2.39 -9.46 7.77
C ASP A 198 -1.39 -9.80 8.90
N ASP A 199 -0.09 -9.85 8.61
CA ASP A 199 0.97 -10.08 9.61
C ASP A 199 1.28 -8.84 10.46
N VAL A 200 0.32 -8.44 11.29
CA VAL A 200 0.41 -7.22 12.12
C VAL A 200 1.05 -7.44 13.48
N GLU A 201 1.36 -8.69 13.85
CA GLU A 201 1.93 -9.04 15.16
C GLU A 201 3.15 -8.18 15.52
N PRO A 202 4.15 -8.01 14.63
CA PRO A 202 5.37 -7.27 14.99
C PRO A 202 5.13 -5.78 15.24
N LEU A 203 3.94 -5.27 14.92
CA LEU A 203 3.61 -3.86 15.02
C LEU A 203 2.85 -3.51 16.31
N LEU A 204 2.18 -4.47 16.95
CA LEU A 204 1.17 -4.17 17.97
C LEU A 204 1.72 -3.41 19.18
N ASP A 205 2.92 -3.75 19.61
CA ASP A 205 3.54 -3.19 20.83
C ASP A 205 4.55 -2.06 20.53
N LEU A 206 4.62 -1.58 19.29
CA LEU A 206 5.56 -0.50 18.93
C LEU A 206 5.15 0.82 19.61
N PRO A 207 6.11 1.69 19.96
CA PRO A 207 5.83 2.99 20.55
C PRO A 207 5.33 3.97 19.48
N HIS A 208 4.16 3.73 18.89
CA HIS A 208 3.61 4.53 17.79
C HIS A 208 3.00 5.85 18.26
N HIS A 209 2.70 6.01 19.55
CA HIS A 209 2.17 7.23 20.18
C HIS A 209 0.98 7.88 19.43
N GLY A 210 0.11 7.07 18.84
CA GLY A 210 -1.02 7.54 18.02
C GLY A 210 -0.63 8.26 16.71
N ARG A 211 0.65 8.33 16.35
CA ARG A 211 1.18 9.05 15.18
C ARG A 211 1.24 8.22 13.90
N THR A 212 0.61 7.04 13.88
CA THR A 212 0.57 6.15 12.71
C THR A 212 -0.86 5.71 12.44
N ARG A 213 -1.41 6.04 11.26
CA ARG A 213 -2.66 5.48 10.77
C ARG A 213 -2.41 4.27 9.88
N VAL A 214 -2.85 3.10 10.32
CA VAL A 214 -2.75 1.87 9.51
C VAL A 214 -4.05 1.65 8.76
N ARG A 215 -3.98 1.35 7.47
CA ARG A 215 -5.18 1.13 6.64
C ARG A 215 -5.14 -0.23 5.98
N ALA A 216 -6.30 -0.85 5.86
CA ALA A 216 -6.48 -2.05 5.07
C ALA A 216 -7.14 -1.70 3.73
N SER A 217 -6.56 -2.16 2.63
CA SER A 217 -7.25 -2.15 1.35
C SER A 217 -8.24 -3.31 1.32
N VAL A 218 -9.52 -2.99 1.17
CA VAL A 218 -10.62 -3.95 1.25
C VAL A 218 -11.51 -3.85 0.02
N ASN A 219 -12.16 -4.96 -0.31
CA ASN A 219 -13.06 -5.02 -1.44
C ASN A 219 -14.04 -6.19 -1.29
N VAL A 220 -15.00 -6.28 -2.22
CA VAL A 220 -15.94 -7.40 -2.29
C VAL A 220 -15.29 -8.61 -2.95
N THR A 221 -15.80 -9.81 -2.67
CA THR A 221 -15.25 -11.09 -3.16
C THR A 221 -15.03 -11.10 -4.68
N ASP A 222 -15.95 -10.51 -5.45
CA ASP A 222 -15.85 -10.43 -6.90
C ASP A 222 -14.70 -9.57 -7.41
N VAL A 223 -14.19 -8.65 -6.60
CA VAL A 223 -12.99 -7.88 -6.92
C VAL A 223 -11.76 -8.51 -6.27
N GLU A 224 -11.90 -9.04 -5.06
CA GLU A 224 -10.84 -9.74 -4.33
C GLU A 224 -10.23 -10.90 -5.14
N ARG A 225 -11.01 -11.57 -5.98
CA ARG A 225 -10.51 -12.64 -6.88
C ARG A 225 -9.36 -12.21 -7.80
N PHE A 226 -9.18 -10.89 -8.01
CA PHE A 226 -8.08 -10.34 -8.79
C PHE A 226 -6.81 -10.08 -7.95
N GLU A 227 -6.81 -10.38 -6.65
CA GLU A 227 -5.79 -10.01 -5.67
C GLU A 227 -4.88 -11.18 -5.28
N GLY A 228 -4.15 -11.72 -6.27
CA GLY A 228 -3.27 -12.87 -6.03
C GLY A 228 -2.15 -12.56 -5.03
N GLY A 229 -1.83 -13.54 -4.17
CA GLY A 229 -0.70 -13.43 -3.23
C GLY A 229 -0.90 -12.41 -2.10
N THR A 230 -2.14 -12.10 -1.74
CA THR A 230 -2.48 -11.18 -0.63
C THR A 230 -3.39 -11.87 0.38
N ALA A 231 -3.51 -11.32 1.60
CA ALA A 231 -4.39 -11.85 2.61
C ALA A 231 -5.86 -11.74 2.18
N ARG A 232 -6.74 -12.61 2.67
CA ARG A 232 -8.18 -12.46 2.43
C ARG A 232 -8.72 -11.23 3.15
N VAL A 233 -9.75 -10.57 2.60
CA VAL A 233 -10.35 -9.34 3.16
C VAL A 233 -10.79 -9.53 4.61
N ALA A 234 -11.38 -10.69 4.95
CA ALA A 234 -11.74 -11.01 6.33
C ALA A 234 -10.51 -11.02 7.28
N ALA A 235 -9.37 -11.54 6.81
CA ALA A 235 -8.13 -11.53 7.60
C ALA A 235 -7.54 -10.11 7.73
N ARG A 236 -7.64 -9.30 6.68
CA ARG A 236 -7.26 -7.88 6.71
C ARG A 236 -8.09 -7.08 7.71
N LEU A 237 -9.42 -7.31 7.76
CA LEU A 237 -10.31 -6.64 8.71
C LEU A 237 -9.99 -7.06 10.15
N ARG A 238 -9.77 -8.36 10.41
CA ARG A 238 -9.30 -8.84 11.72
C ARG A 238 -7.98 -8.19 12.13
N ALA A 239 -7.00 -8.13 11.22
CA ALA A 239 -5.71 -7.49 11.46
C ALA A 239 -5.88 -5.99 11.77
N LEU A 240 -6.75 -5.29 11.05
CA LEU A 240 -7.09 -3.89 11.32
C LEU A 240 -7.74 -3.71 12.69
N GLY A 241 -8.65 -4.60 13.10
CA GLY A 241 -9.24 -4.60 14.43
C GLY A 241 -8.21 -4.81 15.54
N ARG A 242 -7.21 -5.67 15.34
CA ARG A 242 -6.10 -5.87 16.29
C ARG A 242 -5.28 -4.60 16.45
N LEU A 243 -4.93 -3.93 15.35
CA LEU A 243 -4.23 -2.65 15.37
C LEU A 243 -5.04 -1.55 16.07
N ALA A 244 -6.35 -1.46 15.80
CA ALA A 244 -7.22 -0.52 16.48
C ALA A 244 -7.23 -0.74 18.00
N ARG A 245 -7.32 -2.00 18.46
CA ARG A 245 -7.24 -2.37 19.89
C ARG A 245 -5.87 -2.09 20.51
N ALA A 246 -4.81 -2.11 19.72
CA ALA A 246 -3.47 -1.69 20.13
C ALA A 246 -3.30 -0.15 20.17
N GLY A 247 -4.33 0.63 19.81
CA GLY A 247 -4.31 2.09 19.89
C GLY A 247 -3.87 2.80 18.62
N TYR A 248 -3.71 2.09 17.49
CA TYR A 248 -3.51 2.73 16.20
C TYR A 248 -4.80 3.39 15.71
N PRO A 249 -4.74 4.64 15.21
CA PRO A 249 -5.73 5.11 14.25
C PRO A 249 -5.79 4.16 13.04
N VAL A 250 -7.00 3.89 12.53
CA VAL A 250 -7.21 2.90 11.47
C VAL A 250 -7.98 3.47 10.28
N GLY A 251 -7.97 2.75 9.16
CA GLY A 251 -8.80 3.13 8.03
C GLY A 251 -9.09 2.03 7.01
N LEU A 252 -10.19 2.20 6.29
CA LEU A 252 -10.57 1.38 5.15
C LEU A 252 -10.20 2.12 3.87
N THR A 253 -9.38 1.49 3.04
CA THR A 253 -9.17 1.92 1.66
C THR A 253 -10.00 1.01 0.74
N ILE A 254 -11.22 1.42 0.43
CA ILE A 254 -12.12 0.67 -0.46
C ILE A 254 -11.68 0.94 -1.89
N ALA A 255 -10.86 0.04 -2.42
CA ALA A 255 -10.16 0.27 -3.69
C ALA A 255 -9.68 -1.04 -4.34
N PRO A 256 -9.80 -1.17 -5.67
CA PRO A 256 -10.56 -0.31 -6.57
C PRO A 256 -12.06 -0.64 -6.52
N ILE A 257 -12.92 0.37 -6.40
CA ILE A 257 -14.37 0.18 -6.49
C ILE A 257 -14.74 -0.19 -7.93
N MET A 258 -15.45 -1.30 -8.06
CA MET A 258 -15.98 -1.83 -9.32
C MET A 258 -17.48 -2.17 -9.16
N PRO A 259 -18.36 -1.73 -10.08
CA PRO A 259 -19.79 -2.05 -10.08
C PRO A 259 -20.00 -3.46 -10.62
N VAL A 260 -19.60 -4.46 -9.84
CA VAL A 260 -19.88 -5.88 -10.11
C VAL A 260 -21.38 -6.18 -10.00
N VAL A 261 -21.81 -7.40 -10.35
CA VAL A 261 -23.21 -7.82 -10.18
C VAL A 261 -23.59 -7.71 -8.70
N ASP A 262 -24.73 -7.09 -8.41
CA ASP A 262 -25.17 -6.80 -7.03
C ASP A 262 -24.11 -6.10 -6.17
N TRP A 263 -23.37 -5.13 -6.76
CA TRP A 263 -22.34 -4.41 -6.03
C TRP A 263 -22.86 -3.76 -4.73
N ARG A 264 -24.10 -3.26 -4.71
CA ARG A 264 -24.70 -2.65 -3.50
C ARG A 264 -24.79 -3.63 -2.34
N GLY A 265 -25.35 -4.82 -2.57
CA GLY A 265 -25.44 -5.86 -1.55
C GLY A 265 -24.06 -6.30 -1.08
N GLN A 266 -23.13 -6.53 -2.02
CA GLN A 266 -21.78 -6.97 -1.69
C GLN A 266 -21.00 -5.93 -0.87
N TYR A 267 -21.03 -4.65 -1.25
CA TYR A 267 -20.34 -3.60 -0.48
C TYR A 267 -21.05 -3.30 0.84
N ALA A 268 -22.38 -3.45 0.94
CA ALA A 268 -23.08 -3.34 2.23
C ALA A 268 -22.56 -4.39 3.21
N GLY A 269 -22.47 -5.65 2.77
CA GLY A 269 -21.91 -6.74 3.58
C GLY A 269 -20.44 -6.51 3.95
N LEU A 270 -19.64 -5.89 3.07
CA LEU A 270 -18.27 -5.49 3.40
C LEU A 270 -18.21 -4.47 4.55
N LEU A 271 -19.06 -3.44 4.51
CA LEU A 271 -19.10 -2.41 5.55
C LEU A 271 -19.60 -2.99 6.88
N GLU A 272 -20.59 -3.88 6.84
CA GLU A 272 -21.10 -4.60 8.02
C GLU A 272 -20.02 -5.52 8.63
N ALA A 273 -19.25 -6.23 7.80
CA ALA A 273 -18.12 -7.03 8.27
C ALA A 273 -17.03 -6.15 8.91
N ALA A 274 -16.75 -4.97 8.36
CA ALA A 274 -15.82 -4.03 8.97
C ALA A 274 -16.34 -3.51 10.32
N ALA A 275 -17.62 -3.18 10.42
CA ALA A 275 -18.26 -2.75 11.66
C ALA A 275 -18.21 -3.81 12.76
N ALA A 276 -18.31 -5.09 12.39
CA ALA A 276 -18.24 -6.20 13.34
C ALA A 276 -16.82 -6.46 13.89
N GLU A 277 -15.77 -6.14 13.14
CA GLU A 277 -14.38 -6.42 13.52
C GLU A 277 -13.70 -5.27 14.28
N LEU A 278 -14.10 -4.02 13.96
CA LEU A 278 -13.51 -2.80 14.49
C LEU A 278 -14.19 -2.36 15.79
N PRO A 279 -13.43 -1.87 16.80
CA PRO A 279 -14.02 -1.22 17.97
C PRO A 279 -14.91 -0.04 17.57
N ALA A 280 -16.01 0.18 18.30
CA ALA A 280 -16.99 1.23 17.97
C ALA A 280 -16.38 2.65 18.07
N GLU A 281 -15.44 2.82 18.99
CA GLU A 281 -14.71 4.05 19.29
C GLU A 281 -13.41 4.21 18.48
N ALA A 282 -13.13 3.30 17.55
CA ALA A 282 -11.92 3.37 16.74
C ALA A 282 -11.88 4.69 15.94
N ASP A 283 -10.72 5.35 15.91
CA ASP A 283 -10.47 6.45 14.97
C ASP A 283 -10.39 5.88 13.55
N LEU A 284 -11.55 5.77 12.92
CA LEU A 284 -11.75 5.13 11.63
C LEU A 284 -11.89 6.17 10.51
N THR A 285 -11.11 6.01 9.44
CA THR A 285 -11.30 6.77 8.18
C THR A 285 -11.71 5.86 7.04
N VAL A 286 -12.51 6.37 6.10
CA VAL A 286 -12.86 5.66 4.86
C VAL A 286 -12.39 6.46 3.64
N GLU A 287 -11.66 5.79 2.75
CA GLU A 287 -11.15 6.33 1.49
C GLU A 287 -11.70 5.48 0.34
N CYS A 288 -12.40 6.11 -0.60
CA CYS A 288 -13.04 5.43 -1.72
C CYS A 288 -12.34 5.77 -3.04
N ILE A 289 -11.86 4.74 -3.73
CA ILE A 289 -11.09 4.91 -4.97
C ILE A 289 -11.67 4.00 -6.03
N THR A 290 -12.17 4.58 -7.10
CA THR A 290 -12.73 3.83 -8.23
C THR A 290 -11.66 3.18 -9.10
N HIS A 291 -12.02 2.07 -9.73
CA HIS A 291 -11.17 1.46 -10.75
C HIS A 291 -10.85 2.46 -11.86
N ARG A 292 -9.57 2.49 -12.23
CA ARG A 292 -9.02 3.28 -13.32
C ARG A 292 -7.83 2.56 -13.93
N PHE A 293 -7.59 2.79 -15.21
CA PHE A 293 -6.40 2.28 -15.89
C PHE A 293 -5.91 3.26 -16.96
N THR A 294 -4.64 3.21 -17.30
CA THR A 294 -4.05 3.92 -18.44
C THR A 294 -3.88 2.96 -19.61
N PRO A 295 -3.71 3.46 -20.85
CA PRO A 295 -3.35 2.60 -21.98
C PRO A 295 -2.11 1.75 -21.66
N LYS A 296 -1.10 2.35 -21.01
CA LYS A 296 0.12 1.63 -20.64
C LYS A 296 -0.12 0.55 -19.59
N SER A 297 -0.90 0.83 -18.54
CA SER A 297 -1.18 -0.20 -17.54
C SER A 297 -2.00 -1.34 -18.13
N LYS A 298 -2.93 -1.06 -19.05
CA LYS A 298 -3.72 -2.10 -19.75
C LYS A 298 -2.82 -3.02 -20.57
N GLU A 299 -1.93 -2.46 -21.39
CA GLU A 299 -0.96 -3.24 -22.17
C GLU A 299 -0.14 -4.18 -21.26
N VAL A 300 0.44 -3.64 -20.19
CA VAL A 300 1.27 -4.41 -19.25
C VAL A 300 0.46 -5.47 -18.51
N GLN A 301 -0.75 -5.15 -18.05
CA GLN A 301 -1.62 -6.09 -17.33
C GLN A 301 -2.07 -7.24 -18.25
N LEU A 302 -2.40 -6.98 -19.51
CA LEU A 302 -2.74 -8.01 -20.49
C LEU A 302 -1.55 -8.90 -20.83
N GLY A 303 -0.33 -8.34 -20.88
CA GLY A 303 0.91 -9.12 -21.03
C GLY A 303 1.17 -10.05 -19.83
N TRP A 304 0.99 -9.57 -18.60
CA TRP A 304 1.18 -10.40 -17.39
C TRP A 304 0.07 -11.42 -17.17
N TYR A 305 -1.18 -11.05 -17.48
CA TYR A 305 -2.38 -11.83 -17.20
C TYR A 305 -3.27 -11.97 -18.44
N PRO A 306 -2.84 -12.72 -19.47
CA PRO A 306 -3.58 -12.81 -20.74
C PRO A 306 -4.97 -13.44 -20.62
N ARG A 307 -5.25 -14.13 -19.51
CA ARG A 307 -6.57 -14.73 -19.21
C ARG A 307 -7.34 -13.95 -18.15
N THR A 308 -6.96 -12.72 -17.85
CA THR A 308 -7.69 -11.90 -16.88
C THR A 308 -9.14 -11.73 -17.28
N LYS A 309 -10.03 -11.67 -16.28
CA LYS A 309 -11.43 -11.28 -16.44
C LYS A 309 -11.66 -9.84 -15.96
N LEU A 310 -10.59 -9.08 -15.74
CA LEU A 310 -10.65 -7.68 -15.37
C LEU A 310 -11.18 -6.89 -16.57
N ASP A 311 -12.23 -6.10 -16.34
CA ASP A 311 -12.77 -5.20 -17.35
C ASP A 311 -11.79 -4.03 -17.60
N LEU A 312 -11.16 -4.08 -18.78
CA LEU A 312 -10.27 -3.06 -19.33
C LEU A 312 -10.79 -2.57 -20.69
N ASP A 313 -12.08 -2.74 -20.97
CA ASP A 313 -12.70 -2.18 -22.18
C ASP A 313 -12.70 -0.65 -22.07
N GLU A 314 -12.21 0.03 -23.09
CA GLU A 314 -12.18 1.50 -23.14
C GLU A 314 -13.51 2.08 -23.60
N SER A 315 -14.33 1.29 -24.30
CA SER A 315 -15.64 1.71 -24.81
C SER A 315 -16.66 1.94 -23.69
N THR A 316 -16.47 1.26 -22.54
CA THR A 316 -17.30 1.39 -21.33
C THR A 316 -16.76 2.47 -20.37
N ARG A 317 -15.80 3.29 -20.82
CA ARG A 317 -15.05 4.22 -19.96
C ARG A 317 -15.03 5.63 -20.54
N THR A 318 -14.81 6.59 -19.66
CA THR A 318 -14.53 7.99 -20.02
C THR A 318 -13.03 8.28 -19.86
N ARG A 319 -12.45 8.98 -20.85
CA ARG A 319 -11.07 9.47 -20.77
C ARG A 319 -11.00 10.71 -19.89
N LYS A 320 -10.07 10.70 -18.93
CA LYS A 320 -9.75 11.85 -18.08
C LYS A 320 -8.26 12.18 -18.22
N HIS A 321 -7.98 13.45 -18.47
CA HIS A 321 -6.62 13.95 -18.54
C HIS A 321 -6.13 14.37 -17.15
N GLY A 322 -4.92 13.94 -16.79
CA GLY A 322 -4.20 14.41 -15.62
C GLY A 322 -3.57 15.78 -15.87
N ARG A 323 -3.09 16.41 -14.78
CA ARG A 323 -2.43 17.73 -14.80
C ARG A 323 -1.27 17.83 -15.80
N PHE A 324 -0.55 16.73 -16.02
CA PHE A 324 0.61 16.65 -16.92
C PHE A 324 0.29 15.94 -18.25
N GLY A 325 -0.98 15.89 -18.65
CA GLY A 325 -1.41 15.33 -19.94
C GLY A 325 -1.62 13.82 -19.96
N ALA A 326 -1.21 13.08 -18.92
CA ALA A 326 -1.43 11.64 -18.82
C ALA A 326 -2.93 11.28 -18.89
N VAL A 327 -3.29 10.33 -19.76
CA VAL A 327 -4.67 9.88 -19.93
C VAL A 327 -4.94 8.67 -19.03
N LYS A 328 -6.09 8.70 -18.34
CA LYS A 328 -6.65 7.55 -17.62
C LYS A 328 -8.10 7.33 -18.01
N HIS A 329 -8.52 6.08 -18.03
CA HIS A 329 -9.89 5.63 -18.21
C HIS A 329 -10.54 5.48 -16.83
N VAL A 330 -11.72 6.08 -16.66
CA VAL A 330 -12.56 6.02 -15.45
C VAL A 330 -13.98 5.64 -15.86
N TYR A 331 -14.86 5.29 -14.90
CA TYR A 331 -16.28 5.15 -15.21
C TYR A 331 -16.89 6.46 -15.70
N ASP A 332 -18.00 6.37 -16.43
CA ASP A 332 -18.78 7.54 -16.87
C ASP A 332 -19.37 8.32 -15.69
N LYS A 333 -19.88 9.52 -15.98
CA LYS A 333 -20.36 10.46 -14.97
C LYS A 333 -21.54 9.90 -14.16
N ASP A 334 -22.44 9.14 -14.76
CA ASP A 334 -23.64 8.64 -14.10
C ASP A 334 -23.30 7.48 -13.18
N THR A 335 -22.48 6.53 -13.65
CA THR A 335 -21.93 5.46 -12.81
C THR A 335 -21.15 6.04 -11.63
N MET A 336 -20.28 7.04 -11.85
CA MET A 336 -19.51 7.67 -10.78
C MET A 336 -20.40 8.35 -9.73
N ARG A 337 -21.48 9.01 -10.17
CA ARG A 337 -22.44 9.69 -9.30
C ARG A 337 -23.25 8.69 -8.46
N GLU A 338 -23.71 7.61 -9.10
CA GLU A 338 -24.47 6.53 -8.45
C GLU A 338 -23.63 5.84 -7.37
N LEU A 339 -22.41 5.43 -7.71
CA LEU A 339 -21.51 4.80 -6.76
C LEU A 339 -21.18 5.75 -5.60
N ARG A 340 -20.81 7.00 -5.90
CA ARG A 340 -20.45 7.98 -4.87
C ARG A 340 -21.59 8.22 -3.89
N GLY A 341 -22.80 8.51 -4.40
CA GLY A 341 -23.95 8.79 -3.55
C GLY A 341 -24.34 7.59 -2.67
N TRP A 342 -24.20 6.38 -3.21
CA TRP A 342 -24.43 5.17 -2.43
C TRP A 342 -23.38 4.99 -1.33
N PHE A 343 -22.08 5.14 -1.62
CA PHE A 343 -21.01 4.98 -0.61
C PHE A 343 -21.09 6.04 0.47
N GLU A 344 -21.38 7.31 0.13
CA GLU A 344 -21.56 8.38 1.12
C GLU A 344 -22.70 8.04 2.10
N THR A 345 -23.82 7.52 1.60
CA THR A 345 -24.96 7.09 2.43
C THR A 345 -24.63 5.84 3.24
N ALA A 346 -24.14 4.79 2.58
CA ALA A 346 -23.91 3.48 3.20
C ALA A 346 -22.83 3.53 4.28
N VAL A 347 -21.78 4.34 4.10
CA VAL A 347 -20.75 4.56 5.13
C VAL A 347 -21.34 5.29 6.34
N ALA A 348 -22.13 6.34 6.12
CA ALA A 348 -22.78 7.07 7.22
C ALA A 348 -23.71 6.16 8.04
N ASP A 349 -24.48 5.30 7.37
CA ASP A 349 -25.43 4.40 8.02
C ASP A 349 -24.76 3.26 8.79
N ARG A 350 -23.70 2.66 8.23
CA ARG A 350 -23.10 1.41 8.75
C ARG A 350 -21.85 1.64 9.59
N LEU A 351 -21.16 2.74 9.37
CA LEU A 351 -19.93 3.12 10.07
C LEU A 351 -20.05 4.58 10.56
N PRO A 352 -21.00 4.90 11.46
CA PRO A 352 -21.34 6.29 11.81
C PRO A 352 -20.19 7.06 12.48
N ALA A 353 -19.24 6.36 13.11
CA ALA A 353 -18.04 6.98 13.69
C ALA A 353 -16.93 7.25 12.64
N ALA A 354 -17.05 6.72 11.43
CA ALA A 354 -16.02 6.83 10.41
C ALA A 354 -15.99 8.21 9.76
N ARG A 355 -14.79 8.76 9.59
CA ARG A 355 -14.54 9.96 8.80
C ARG A 355 -14.35 9.60 7.33
N TYR A 356 -15.32 9.96 6.49
CA TYR A 356 -15.22 9.81 5.04
C TYR A 356 -14.29 10.89 4.47
N LEU A 357 -13.12 10.50 3.95
CA LEU A 357 -12.08 11.46 3.56
C LEU A 357 -12.24 11.96 2.13
N TYR A 358 -12.35 11.05 1.15
CA TYR A 358 -12.43 11.42 -0.25
C TYR A 358 -12.95 10.29 -1.16
N TRP A 359 -13.37 10.71 -2.36
CA TRP A 359 -13.76 9.88 -3.49
C TRP A 359 -12.94 10.26 -4.73
N THR A 360 -12.30 9.32 -5.41
CA THR A 360 -11.48 9.64 -6.61
C THR A 360 -11.42 8.58 -7.70
#